data_AF-A0A238Y9S0-F1
#
_entry.id   AF-A0A238Y9S0-F1
#
_cell.length_a   1.000
_cell.length_b   1.000
_cell.length_c   1.000
_cell.angle_alpha   90.00
_cell.angle_beta   90.00
_cell.angle_gamma   90.00
#
_symmetry.space_group_name_H-M   'P 1'
#
loop_
_entity.id
_entity.type
_entity.pdbx_description
1 polymer ?
#
loop_
_entity_poly.entity_id
_entity_poly.type
_entity_poly.pdbx_seq_one_letter_code
_entity_poly.pdbx_strand_id
1 'polypeptide(L)'
;MLDLYNGEELWSSEVDKSIRTPPTIHLDSILVGTVAGIKSFDLGDGSNGPYDDIDLIARQRPIVGPETVLVVTSDDLQLFQSPESVEAKSQIADSRRPFEDDNPPVRVDETVIRTYQSAADAFLERSFTRAKSIARDLNAIYDERVSSMEEAVERIEALETQIEKLPEYRTKSRWRRALQRAEDHFESGNYERTVETAEDALDEIEEVVHSIERASTAISELESQIEQVQREGYEVSEGEQQLRDAREQYDDGNYKDALEKAEAGIDVVADRVYTAKNARDAIDKVNDQVQSTEYDVSTARELVRDAESAYEANEYEDALRTAELAAEDLEETNELAESAWAAIEAAEELDTRHTGIRYAADQFGYTERLEAAHRAYDDDEYGASLRSAEGAKQAYQTGQWLVDGSIGGTMSAVVLYSVRPDLFERPARRVRNAISDLDTRGSDD
;
A
#
# COMPACT_ATOMS: atom_id res chain seq x y z
N MET A 1 12.44 -87.70 8.05
CA MET A 1 11.84 -87.47 6.73
C MET A 1 12.75 -88.08 5.67
N LEU A 2 12.19 -88.82 4.71
CA LEU A 2 12.94 -89.36 3.58
C LEU A 2 12.57 -88.57 2.32
N ASP A 3 13.54 -88.35 1.44
CA ASP A 3 13.32 -87.84 0.10
C ASP A 3 12.48 -88.86 -0.69
N LEU A 4 11.43 -88.36 -1.33
CA LEU A 4 10.45 -89.20 -2.03
C LEU A 4 11.00 -89.87 -3.29
N TYR A 5 12.04 -89.31 -3.90
CA TYR A 5 12.60 -89.77 -5.18
C TYR A 5 13.72 -90.78 -4.99
N ASN A 6 14.62 -90.57 -4.03
CA ASN A 6 15.79 -91.42 -3.84
C ASN A 6 15.79 -92.20 -2.50
N GLY A 7 14.85 -91.90 -1.58
CA GLY A 7 14.77 -92.53 -0.27
C GLY A 7 15.87 -92.09 0.71
N GLU A 8 16.65 -91.07 0.35
CA GLU A 8 17.69 -90.50 1.20
C GLU A 8 17.07 -89.84 2.43
N GLU A 9 17.70 -90.03 3.58
CA GLU A 9 17.26 -89.40 4.82
C GLU A 9 17.57 -87.89 4.78
N LEU A 10 16.52 -87.06 4.71
CA LEU A 10 16.66 -85.61 4.76
C LEU A 10 17.01 -85.15 6.19
N TRP A 11 16.30 -85.69 7.17
CA TRP A 11 16.55 -85.48 8.59
C TRP A 11 15.85 -86.58 9.39
N SER A 12 16.31 -86.85 10.61
CA SER A 12 15.59 -87.65 11.60
C SER A 12 15.58 -86.94 12.93
N SER A 13 14.52 -87.20 13.71
CA SER A 13 14.39 -86.67 15.06
C SER A 13 13.87 -87.78 15.96
N GLU A 14 14.48 -87.92 17.13
CA GLU A 14 14.02 -88.86 18.16
C GLU A 14 12.89 -88.22 18.95
N VAL A 15 11.81 -88.98 19.13
CA VAL A 15 10.69 -88.57 19.97
C VAL A 15 10.77 -89.40 21.25
N ASP A 16 11.06 -88.76 22.38
CA ASP A 16 11.36 -89.40 23.70
C ASP A 16 10.26 -90.33 24.25
N LYS A 17 9.12 -90.45 23.56
CA LYS A 17 7.87 -90.99 24.09
C LYS A 17 7.08 -91.69 22.99
N SER A 18 6.33 -92.72 23.36
CA SER A 18 5.53 -93.51 22.41
C SER A 18 4.59 -92.64 21.57
N ILE A 19 4.65 -92.83 20.25
CA ILE A 19 3.77 -92.17 19.28
C ILE A 19 2.36 -92.74 19.42
N ARG A 20 1.35 -91.87 19.53
CA ARG A 20 -0.07 -92.22 19.63
C ARG A 20 -0.83 -91.98 18.35
N THR A 21 -0.45 -90.96 17.59
CA THR A 21 -1.13 -90.59 16.34
C THR A 21 -0.15 -90.62 15.18
N PRO A 22 -0.60 -90.99 13.97
CA PRO A 22 0.24 -90.87 12.79
C PRO A 22 0.71 -89.42 12.59
N PRO A 23 1.97 -89.20 12.13
CA PRO A 23 2.45 -87.88 11.76
C PRO A 23 1.49 -87.18 10.79
N THR A 24 1.22 -85.90 11.04
CA THR A 24 0.36 -85.08 10.18
C THR A 24 1.13 -83.86 9.74
N ILE A 25 1.26 -83.68 8.43
CA ILE A 25 1.87 -82.49 7.85
C ILE A 25 0.85 -81.36 7.95
N HIS A 26 1.26 -80.25 8.57
CA HIS A 26 0.54 -78.99 8.62
C HIS A 26 1.53 -77.88 8.28
N LEU A 27 1.27 -77.14 7.21
CA LEU A 27 2.21 -76.12 6.71
C LEU A 27 3.58 -76.75 6.45
N ASP A 28 4.63 -76.07 6.89
CA ASP A 28 6.01 -76.50 6.89
C ASP A 28 6.36 -77.22 8.20
N SER A 29 5.39 -77.91 8.80
CA SER A 29 5.61 -78.65 10.04
C SER A 29 5.00 -80.05 10.03
N ILE A 30 5.66 -80.97 10.70
CA ILE A 30 5.19 -82.32 10.99
C ILE A 30 4.74 -82.38 12.45
N LEU A 31 3.44 -82.62 12.65
CA LEU A 31 2.83 -82.79 13.96
C LEU A 31 2.77 -84.27 14.32
N VAL A 32 3.33 -84.64 15.46
CA VAL A 32 3.35 -86.01 15.99
C VAL A 32 2.71 -86.02 17.38
N GLY A 33 1.55 -86.67 17.52
CA GLY A 33 0.94 -86.86 18.83
C GLY A 33 1.62 -87.99 19.58
N THR A 34 2.15 -87.70 20.77
CA THR A 34 2.86 -88.60 21.66
C THR A 34 2.06 -88.85 22.94
N VAL A 35 2.51 -89.78 23.79
CA VAL A 35 1.91 -90.00 25.12
C VAL A 35 2.03 -88.80 26.08
N ALA A 36 2.84 -87.77 25.78
CA ALA A 36 2.95 -86.59 26.62
C ALA A 36 2.48 -85.29 25.99
N GLY A 37 2.13 -85.29 24.71
CA GLY A 37 1.90 -84.03 24.02
C GLY A 37 1.97 -84.16 22.51
N ILE A 38 1.71 -83.06 21.81
CA ILE A 38 2.05 -82.95 20.40
C ILE A 38 3.46 -82.39 20.30
N LYS A 39 4.29 -83.06 19.50
CA LYS A 39 5.59 -82.56 19.07
C LYS A 39 5.47 -82.06 17.63
N SER A 40 6.12 -80.94 17.35
CA SER A 40 6.15 -80.33 16.02
C SER A 40 7.58 -80.26 15.54
N PHE A 41 7.80 -80.58 14.27
CA PHE A 41 9.11 -80.49 13.62
C PHE A 41 8.98 -79.69 12.34
N ASP A 42 9.93 -78.80 12.04
CA ASP A 42 10.03 -78.13 10.76
C ASP A 42 10.23 -79.16 9.64
N LEU A 43 9.51 -78.99 8.53
CA LEU A 43 9.51 -79.92 7.41
C LEU A 43 10.85 -79.88 6.65
N GLY A 44 11.50 -78.72 6.59
CA GLY A 44 12.74 -78.50 5.86
C GLY A 44 13.96 -79.09 6.58
N ASP A 45 14.12 -78.80 7.87
CA ASP A 45 15.35 -79.16 8.61
C ASP A 45 15.14 -80.07 9.83
N GLY A 46 13.89 -80.38 10.20
CA GLY A 46 13.58 -81.24 11.34
C GLY A 46 13.78 -80.60 12.71
N SER A 47 14.10 -79.30 12.77
CA SER A 47 14.15 -78.53 14.02
C SER A 47 12.78 -78.45 14.69
N ASN A 48 12.72 -78.04 15.95
CA ASN A 48 11.44 -77.96 16.64
C ASN A 48 10.55 -76.88 16.01
N GLY A 49 9.36 -77.28 15.58
CA GLY A 49 8.38 -76.40 14.95
C GLY A 49 7.59 -75.55 15.96
N PRO A 50 6.73 -74.64 15.49
CA PRO A 50 6.06 -73.62 16.33
C PRO A 50 5.05 -74.18 17.33
N TYR A 51 4.75 -75.48 17.26
CA TYR A 51 3.85 -76.18 18.18
C TYR A 51 4.59 -77.16 19.11
N ASP A 52 5.91 -77.01 19.25
CA ASP A 52 6.68 -77.79 20.22
C ASP A 52 6.28 -77.39 21.65
N ASP A 53 5.98 -78.38 22.49
CA ASP A 53 5.47 -78.26 23.88
C ASP A 53 3.98 -78.00 24.08
N ILE A 54 3.13 -78.54 23.21
CA ILE A 54 1.73 -78.76 23.57
C ILE A 54 1.64 -79.99 24.47
N ASP A 55 1.62 -79.80 25.80
CA ASP A 55 1.44 -80.82 26.84
C ASP A 55 0.02 -81.43 26.89
N LEU A 56 -0.54 -81.73 25.71
CA LEU A 56 -1.87 -82.33 25.56
C LEU A 56 -1.78 -83.66 24.86
N ILE A 57 -2.31 -84.67 25.55
CA ILE A 57 -2.37 -86.02 25.03
C ILE A 57 -3.46 -86.08 23.95
N ALA A 58 -3.07 -85.90 22.69
CA ALA A 58 -3.95 -86.04 21.55
C ALA A 58 -4.49 -87.49 21.47
N ARG A 59 -5.82 -87.65 21.53
CA ARG A 59 -6.47 -88.97 21.37
C ARG A 59 -6.78 -89.31 19.92
N GLN A 60 -6.89 -88.28 19.09
CA GLN A 60 -7.17 -88.39 17.67
C GLN A 60 -6.10 -87.63 16.87
N ARG A 61 -6.02 -87.97 15.58
CA ARG A 61 -5.20 -87.22 14.63
C ARG A 61 -5.62 -85.73 14.71
N PRO A 62 -4.67 -84.79 14.88
CA PRO A 62 -4.98 -83.37 14.87
C PRO A 62 -5.78 -83.01 13.62
N ILE A 63 -6.87 -82.25 13.81
CA ILE A 63 -7.63 -81.70 12.68
C ILE A 63 -6.94 -80.41 12.31
N VAL A 64 -6.37 -80.42 11.12
CA VAL A 64 -5.53 -79.34 10.64
C VAL A 64 -6.34 -78.45 9.72
N GLY A 65 -6.61 -77.23 10.17
CA GLY A 65 -7.14 -76.13 9.36
C GLY A 65 -6.02 -75.32 8.69
N PRO A 66 -6.38 -74.29 7.91
CA PRO A 66 -5.40 -73.46 7.22
C PRO A 66 -4.35 -72.82 8.14
N GLU A 67 -4.73 -72.44 9.36
CA GLU A 67 -3.83 -71.81 10.37
C GLU A 67 -4.08 -72.32 11.79
N THR A 68 -4.98 -73.28 11.91
CA THR A 68 -5.43 -73.79 13.19
C THR A 68 -5.13 -75.27 13.28
N VAL A 69 -4.57 -75.68 14.41
CA VAL A 69 -4.48 -77.09 14.77
C VAL A 69 -5.49 -77.34 15.86
N LEU A 70 -6.52 -78.11 15.54
CA LEU A 70 -7.54 -78.50 16.48
C LEU A 70 -7.19 -79.88 17.04
N VAL A 71 -6.97 -79.93 18.35
CA VAL A 71 -6.51 -81.11 19.07
C VAL A 71 -7.64 -81.58 19.98
N VAL A 72 -8.14 -82.78 19.71
CA VAL A 72 -9.11 -83.45 20.57
C VAL A 72 -8.36 -84.17 21.70
N THR A 73 -8.53 -83.68 22.93
CA THR A 73 -7.92 -84.25 24.13
C THR A 73 -8.89 -85.20 24.84
N SER A 74 -8.53 -85.70 26.03
CA SER A 74 -9.45 -86.48 26.87
C SER A 74 -10.66 -85.70 27.36
N ASP A 75 -10.47 -84.41 27.58
CA ASP A 75 -11.37 -83.60 28.40
C ASP A 75 -11.94 -82.40 27.63
N ASP A 76 -11.29 -81.97 26.55
CA ASP A 76 -11.71 -80.80 25.76
C ASP A 76 -11.19 -80.79 24.31
N LEU A 77 -11.68 -79.83 23.53
CA LEU A 77 -11.25 -79.44 22.19
C LEU A 77 -10.35 -78.20 22.28
N GLN A 78 -9.07 -78.34 21.94
CA GLN A 78 -8.14 -77.21 21.98
C GLN A 78 -7.78 -76.72 20.58
N LEU A 79 -7.78 -75.40 20.40
CA LEU A 79 -7.44 -74.73 19.14
C LEU A 79 -6.08 -74.04 19.29
N PHE A 80 -5.11 -74.47 18.50
CA PHE A 80 -3.79 -73.84 18.43
C PHE A 80 -3.67 -73.00 17.17
N GLN A 81 -3.12 -71.80 17.31
CA GLN A 81 -2.75 -70.91 16.22
C GLN A 81 -1.26 -70.61 16.34
N SER A 82 -0.56 -70.35 15.23
CA SER A 82 0.83 -69.90 15.34
C SER A 82 0.90 -68.53 16.03
N PRO A 83 1.93 -68.25 16.85
CA PRO A 83 2.09 -66.94 17.49
C PRO A 83 2.04 -65.78 16.49
N GLU A 84 2.63 -65.96 15.31
CA GLU A 84 2.67 -64.97 14.23
C GLU A 84 1.27 -64.71 13.64
N SER A 85 0.44 -65.74 13.49
CA SER A 85 -0.96 -65.62 13.06
C SER A 85 -1.77 -64.87 14.12
N VAL A 86 -1.60 -65.19 15.40
CA VAL A 86 -2.30 -64.49 16.49
C VAL A 86 -1.93 -63.01 16.52
N GLU A 87 -0.64 -62.68 16.42
CA GLU A 87 -0.16 -61.30 16.41
C GLU A 87 -0.65 -60.54 15.17
N ALA A 88 -0.57 -61.13 13.98
CA ALA A 88 -1.06 -60.51 12.75
C ALA A 88 -2.58 -60.27 12.80
N LYS A 89 -3.34 -61.24 13.29
CA LYS A 89 -4.79 -61.12 13.49
C LYS A 89 -5.12 -60.01 14.49
N SER A 90 -4.37 -59.90 15.59
CA SER A 90 -4.52 -58.82 16.57
C SER A 90 -4.27 -57.47 15.92
N GLN A 91 -3.17 -57.29 15.18
CA GLN A 91 -2.85 -56.02 14.53
C GLN A 91 -3.88 -55.62 13.48
N ILE A 92 -4.37 -56.57 12.67
CA ILE A 92 -5.45 -56.31 11.71
C ILE A 92 -6.74 -55.91 12.45
N ALA A 93 -7.09 -56.60 13.54
CA ALA A 93 -8.26 -56.27 14.34
C ALA A 93 -8.15 -54.88 15.00
N ASP A 94 -6.99 -54.57 15.57
CA ASP A 94 -6.72 -53.26 16.17
C ASP A 94 -6.77 -52.14 15.12
N SER A 95 -6.27 -52.38 13.90
CA SER A 95 -6.35 -51.41 12.79
C SER A 95 -7.76 -51.19 12.25
N ARG A 96 -8.67 -52.13 12.50
CA ARG A 96 -10.08 -52.01 12.11
C ARG A 96 -10.90 -51.27 13.16
N ARG A 97 -10.56 -51.40 14.44
CA ARG A 97 -11.33 -50.88 15.59
C ARG A 97 -11.77 -49.40 15.42
N PRO A 98 -10.93 -48.46 14.94
CA PRO A 98 -11.34 -47.07 14.78
C PRO A 98 -12.48 -46.85 13.77
N PHE A 99 -12.68 -47.78 12.84
CA PHE A 99 -13.72 -47.75 11.82
C PHE A 99 -14.99 -48.52 12.21
N GLU A 100 -14.99 -49.21 13.36
CA GLU A 100 -16.15 -49.95 13.87
C GLU A 100 -17.06 -49.11 14.78
N ASP A 101 -16.63 -47.91 15.15
CA ASP A 101 -17.45 -47.00 15.95
C ASP A 101 -18.71 -46.59 15.16
N ASP A 102 -19.81 -46.31 15.86
CA ASP A 102 -21.09 -45.92 15.23
C ASP A 102 -20.97 -44.57 14.51
N ASN A 103 -19.98 -43.76 14.89
CA ASN A 103 -19.63 -42.49 14.26
C ASN A 103 -18.09 -42.35 14.19
N PRO A 104 -17.43 -43.05 13.25
CA PRO A 104 -15.98 -42.96 13.15
C PRO A 104 -15.60 -41.51 12.80
N PRO A 105 -14.52 -40.96 13.39
CA PRO A 105 -14.13 -39.57 13.13
C PRO A 105 -13.83 -39.36 11.64
N VAL A 106 -13.26 -40.38 11.00
CA VAL A 106 -12.87 -40.35 9.59
C VAL A 106 -13.78 -41.27 8.78
N ARG A 107 -14.23 -40.77 7.62
CA ARG A 107 -15.01 -41.56 6.68
C ARG A 107 -14.18 -42.70 6.06
N VAL A 108 -14.72 -43.90 6.10
CA VAL A 108 -14.16 -45.08 5.40
C VAL A 108 -14.37 -44.89 3.89
N ASP A 109 -13.28 -44.88 3.14
CA ASP A 109 -13.32 -44.83 1.68
C ASP A 109 -12.69 -46.05 1.02
N GLU A 110 -12.61 -46.02 -0.31
CA GLU A 110 -12.08 -47.12 -1.10
C GLU A 110 -10.61 -47.44 -0.78
N THR A 111 -9.80 -46.45 -0.40
CA THR A 111 -8.39 -46.66 -0.03
C THR A 111 -8.30 -47.46 1.27
N VAL A 112 -9.05 -47.06 2.31
CA VAL A 112 -9.12 -47.78 3.58
C VAL A 112 -9.60 -49.21 3.36
N ILE A 113 -10.66 -49.40 2.57
CA ILE A 113 -11.23 -50.72 2.26
C ILE A 113 -10.21 -51.60 1.52
N ARG A 114 -9.55 -51.09 0.48
CA ARG A 114 -8.56 -51.86 -0.31
C ARG A 114 -7.33 -52.22 0.52
N THR A 115 -6.85 -51.31 1.38
CA THR A 115 -5.71 -51.58 2.27
C THR A 115 -6.08 -52.65 3.30
N TYR A 116 -7.27 -52.57 3.89
CA TYR A 116 -7.77 -53.62 4.79
C TYR A 116 -7.93 -54.98 4.10
N GLN A 117 -8.53 -55.00 2.90
CA GLN A 117 -8.65 -56.22 2.09
C GLN A 117 -7.27 -56.80 1.76
N SER A 118 -6.30 -55.97 1.41
CA SER A 118 -4.93 -56.41 1.15
C SER A 118 -4.25 -57.01 2.39
N ALA A 119 -4.52 -56.47 3.58
CA ALA A 119 -4.04 -57.05 4.84
C ALA A 119 -4.69 -58.41 5.12
N ALA A 120 -6.00 -58.52 4.88
CA ALA A 120 -6.75 -59.78 5.04
C ALA A 120 -6.31 -60.84 4.02
N ASP A 121 -6.07 -60.48 2.76
CA ASP A 121 -5.57 -61.37 1.73
C ASP A 121 -4.16 -61.84 2.06
N ALA A 122 -3.26 -60.94 2.46
CA ALA A 122 -1.91 -61.31 2.91
C ALA A 122 -1.94 -62.24 4.13
N PHE A 123 -2.91 -62.07 5.02
CA PHE A 123 -3.14 -62.97 6.14
C PHE A 123 -3.57 -64.35 5.65
N LEU A 124 -4.56 -64.44 4.76
CA LEU A 124 -5.05 -65.70 4.17
C LEU A 124 -3.98 -66.43 3.34
N GLU A 125 -3.07 -65.68 2.71
CA GLU A 125 -1.88 -66.18 2.02
C GLU A 125 -0.76 -66.60 2.99
N ARG A 126 -0.98 -66.49 4.30
CA ARG A 126 -0.02 -66.80 5.38
C ARG A 126 1.23 -65.93 5.37
N SER A 127 1.16 -64.77 4.73
CA SER A 127 2.21 -63.77 4.73
C SER A 127 2.05 -62.84 5.94
N PHE A 128 2.19 -63.38 7.16
CA PHE A 128 1.90 -62.65 8.40
C PHE A 128 2.74 -61.37 8.57
N THR A 129 4.01 -61.40 8.17
CA THR A 129 4.87 -60.20 8.18
C THR A 129 4.32 -59.11 7.25
N ARG A 130 3.84 -59.49 6.07
CA ARG A 130 3.23 -58.57 5.11
C ARG A 130 1.90 -58.05 5.63
N ALA A 131 1.06 -58.92 6.17
CA ALA A 131 -0.23 -58.56 6.75
C ALA A 131 -0.07 -57.55 7.91
N LYS A 132 0.90 -57.79 8.81
CA LYS A 132 1.29 -56.84 9.86
C LYS A 132 1.77 -55.50 9.31
N SER A 133 2.58 -55.51 8.24
CA SER A 133 3.03 -54.28 7.58
C SER A 133 1.86 -53.47 7.03
N ILE A 134 0.95 -54.11 6.28
CA ILE A 134 -0.21 -53.44 5.69
C ILE A 134 -1.16 -52.92 6.79
N ALA A 135 -1.31 -53.65 7.90
CA ALA A 135 -2.09 -53.17 9.05
C ALA A 135 -1.48 -51.91 9.70
N ARG A 136 -0.14 -51.79 9.74
CA ARG A 136 0.53 -50.56 10.19
C ARG A 136 0.32 -49.42 9.21
N ASP A 137 0.40 -49.68 7.90
CA ASP A 137 0.13 -48.67 6.87
C ASP A 137 -1.32 -48.18 6.96
N LEU A 138 -2.28 -49.07 7.26
CA LEU A 138 -3.68 -48.71 7.50
C LEU A 138 -3.85 -47.78 8.70
N ASN A 139 -3.15 -48.04 9.81
CA ASN A 139 -3.14 -47.14 10.96
C ASN A 139 -2.52 -45.79 10.63
N ALA A 140 -1.42 -45.76 9.87
CA ALA A 140 -0.80 -44.50 9.45
C ALA A 140 -1.75 -43.66 8.58
N ILE A 141 -2.48 -44.30 7.65
CA ILE A 141 -3.53 -43.64 6.85
C ILE A 141 -4.65 -43.10 7.74
N TYR A 142 -5.05 -43.85 8.77
CA TYR A 142 -6.07 -43.39 9.72
C TYR A 142 -5.58 -42.16 10.51
N ASP A 143 -4.39 -42.22 11.08
CA ASP A 143 -3.80 -41.13 11.86
C ASP A 143 -3.65 -39.86 11.02
N GLU A 144 -3.13 -39.99 9.79
CA GLU A 144 -3.01 -38.87 8.84
C GLU A 144 -4.37 -38.22 8.56
N ARG A 145 -5.42 -39.03 8.32
CA ARG A 145 -6.76 -38.49 8.07
C ARG A 145 -7.40 -37.84 9.29
N VAL A 146 -7.16 -38.38 10.49
CA VAL A 146 -7.62 -37.73 11.72
C VAL A 146 -6.96 -36.36 11.84
N SER A 147 -5.64 -36.27 11.61
CA SER A 147 -4.95 -34.98 11.61
C SER A 147 -5.50 -34.01 10.56
N SER A 148 -5.74 -34.45 9.32
CA SER A 148 -6.35 -33.59 8.28
C SER A 148 -7.78 -33.16 8.64
N MET A 149 -8.56 -34.04 9.27
CA MET A 149 -9.91 -33.71 9.74
C MET A 149 -9.87 -32.65 10.84
N GLU A 150 -9.01 -32.81 11.84
CA GLU A 150 -8.85 -31.85 12.93
C GLU A 150 -8.46 -30.46 12.40
N GLU A 151 -7.50 -30.39 11.47
CA GLU A 151 -7.13 -29.15 10.79
C GLU A 151 -8.32 -28.55 10.01
N ALA A 152 -9.06 -29.37 9.27
CA ALA A 152 -10.24 -28.91 8.53
C ALA A 152 -11.32 -28.33 9.46
N VAL A 153 -11.56 -28.93 10.64
CA VAL A 153 -12.48 -28.38 11.66
C VAL A 153 -11.98 -27.03 12.16
N GLU A 154 -10.69 -26.93 12.51
CA GLU A 154 -10.09 -25.67 12.98
C GLU A 154 -10.27 -24.55 11.94
N ARG A 155 -10.05 -24.85 10.64
CA ARG A 155 -10.21 -23.87 9.57
C ARG A 155 -11.66 -23.46 9.33
N ILE A 156 -12.62 -24.38 9.42
CA ILE A 156 -14.06 -24.06 9.35
C ILE A 156 -14.46 -23.13 10.50
N GLU A 157 -14.08 -23.46 11.73
CA GLU A 157 -14.40 -22.64 12.92
C GLU A 157 -13.78 -21.25 12.84
N ALA A 158 -12.53 -21.15 12.36
CA ALA A 158 -11.86 -19.89 12.11
C ALA A 158 -12.59 -19.05 11.06
N LEU A 159 -12.98 -19.67 9.93
CA LEU A 159 -13.74 -19.02 8.87
C LEU A 159 -15.09 -18.50 9.37
N GLU A 160 -15.85 -19.33 10.08
CA GLU A 160 -17.13 -18.95 10.69
C GLU A 160 -16.95 -17.73 11.63
N THR A 161 -15.97 -17.79 12.52
CA THR A 161 -15.65 -16.70 13.45
C THR A 161 -15.33 -15.39 12.73
N GLN A 162 -14.56 -15.44 11.63
CA GLN A 162 -14.23 -14.23 10.86
C GLN A 162 -15.44 -13.68 10.10
N ILE A 163 -16.28 -14.56 9.55
CA ILE A 163 -17.54 -14.16 8.90
C ILE A 163 -18.47 -13.44 9.89
N GLU A 164 -18.49 -13.85 11.15
CA GLU A 164 -19.31 -13.20 12.18
C GLU A 164 -18.88 -11.76 12.46
N LYS A 165 -17.56 -11.49 12.46
CA LYS A 165 -16.99 -10.15 12.70
C LYS A 165 -17.25 -9.16 11.57
N LEU A 166 -17.54 -9.62 10.36
CA LEU A 166 -17.84 -8.75 9.23
C LEU A 166 -19.16 -7.97 9.43
N PRO A 167 -19.33 -6.80 8.79
CA PRO A 167 -20.61 -6.08 8.78
C PRO A 167 -21.73 -6.84 8.04
N GLU A 168 -22.99 -6.66 8.46
CA GLU A 168 -24.11 -7.57 8.12
C GLU A 168 -24.64 -7.51 6.68
N TYR A 169 -24.56 -6.38 5.97
CA TYR A 169 -25.59 -6.10 4.94
C TYR A 169 -25.29 -6.62 3.52
N ARG A 170 -24.02 -6.81 3.12
CA ARG A 170 -23.68 -7.33 1.76
C ARG A 170 -22.46 -8.25 1.73
N THR A 171 -21.52 -8.04 2.63
CA THR A 171 -20.20 -8.70 2.65
C THR A 171 -20.29 -10.19 3.00
N LYS A 172 -21.18 -10.59 3.93
CA LYS A 172 -21.25 -11.97 4.42
C LYS A 172 -21.74 -13.00 3.40
N SER A 173 -22.51 -12.60 2.39
CA SER A 173 -23.19 -13.54 1.48
C SER A 173 -22.23 -14.37 0.61
N ARG A 174 -21.09 -13.79 0.21
CA ARG A 174 -20.02 -14.49 -0.50
C ARG A 174 -19.36 -15.52 0.41
N TRP A 175 -18.98 -15.11 1.61
CA TRP A 175 -18.24 -15.93 2.56
C TRP A 175 -19.05 -17.06 3.14
N ARG A 176 -20.34 -16.86 3.42
CA ARG A 176 -21.25 -17.95 3.81
C ARG A 176 -21.37 -19.03 2.74
N ARG A 177 -21.32 -18.68 1.45
CA ARG A 177 -21.25 -19.67 0.37
C ARG A 177 -19.91 -20.39 0.30
N ALA A 178 -18.82 -19.75 0.72
CA ALA A 178 -17.50 -20.40 0.82
C ALA A 178 -17.47 -21.37 2.00
N LEU A 179 -17.95 -20.94 3.17
CA LEU A 179 -18.14 -21.78 4.36
C LEU A 179 -18.99 -23.02 4.02
N GLN A 180 -20.14 -22.84 3.38
CA GLN A 180 -20.99 -23.95 2.96
C GLN A 180 -20.26 -24.93 2.02
N ARG A 181 -19.42 -24.45 1.09
CA ARG A 181 -18.63 -25.35 0.23
C ARG A 181 -17.55 -26.10 1.02
N ALA A 182 -16.92 -25.45 2.00
CA ALA A 182 -15.95 -26.09 2.88
C ALA A 182 -16.61 -27.18 3.73
N GLU A 183 -17.82 -26.93 4.25
CA GLU A 183 -18.67 -27.91 4.94
C GLU A 183 -19.07 -29.07 4.01
N ASP A 184 -19.51 -28.80 2.78
CA ASP A 184 -19.84 -29.85 1.79
C ASP A 184 -18.62 -30.75 1.47
N HIS A 185 -17.41 -30.16 1.39
CA HIS A 185 -16.16 -30.90 1.23
C HIS A 185 -15.84 -31.75 2.47
N PHE A 186 -16.09 -31.21 3.66
CA PHE A 186 -15.85 -31.88 4.93
C PHE A 186 -16.77 -33.10 5.09
N GLU A 187 -18.07 -32.95 4.83
CA GLU A 187 -19.05 -34.04 4.83
C GLU A 187 -18.73 -35.14 3.79
N SER A 188 -18.09 -34.75 2.70
CA SER A 188 -17.61 -35.67 1.67
C SER A 188 -16.32 -36.41 2.06
N GLY A 189 -15.69 -36.07 3.19
CA GLY A 189 -14.42 -36.64 3.65
C GLY A 189 -13.20 -36.10 2.89
N ASN A 190 -13.34 -34.95 2.21
CA ASN A 190 -12.27 -34.33 1.44
C ASN A 190 -11.63 -33.18 2.24
N TYR A 191 -10.94 -33.54 3.33
CA TYR A 191 -10.42 -32.60 4.31
C TYR A 191 -9.38 -31.63 3.72
N GLU A 192 -8.53 -32.09 2.80
CA GLU A 192 -7.54 -31.23 2.11
C GLU A 192 -8.22 -30.10 1.34
N ARG A 193 -9.29 -30.38 0.58
CA ARG A 193 -10.07 -29.33 -0.10
C ARG A 193 -10.86 -28.46 0.85
N THR A 194 -11.28 -28.99 1.99
CA THR A 194 -11.91 -28.18 3.04
C THR A 194 -10.94 -27.13 3.56
N VAL A 195 -9.70 -27.53 3.88
CA VAL A 195 -8.64 -26.61 4.32
C VAL A 195 -8.36 -25.56 3.24
N GLU A 196 -8.10 -25.98 1.99
CA GLU A 196 -7.85 -25.06 0.85
C GLU A 196 -8.99 -24.04 0.68
N THR A 197 -10.25 -24.50 0.64
CA THR A 197 -11.41 -23.62 0.46
C THR A 197 -11.60 -22.65 1.62
N ALA A 198 -11.30 -23.09 2.86
CA ALA A 198 -11.43 -22.26 4.05
C ALA A 198 -10.30 -21.24 4.17
N GLU A 199 -9.06 -21.63 3.85
CA GLU A 199 -7.89 -20.74 3.83
C GLU A 199 -8.03 -19.66 2.76
N ASP A 200 -8.40 -20.02 1.53
CA ASP A 200 -8.66 -19.04 0.46
C ASP A 200 -9.71 -18.00 0.90
N ALA A 201 -10.78 -18.45 1.57
CA ALA A 201 -11.82 -17.56 2.06
C ALA A 201 -11.34 -16.69 3.24
N LEU A 202 -10.49 -17.21 4.12
CA LEU A 202 -9.89 -16.47 5.23
C LEU A 202 -8.96 -15.37 4.72
N ASP A 203 -8.10 -15.67 3.76
CA ASP A 203 -7.17 -14.71 3.15
C ASP A 203 -7.94 -13.55 2.50
N GLU A 204 -8.98 -13.86 1.72
CA GLU A 204 -9.80 -12.83 1.10
C GLU A 204 -10.62 -12.01 2.14
N ILE A 205 -11.04 -12.61 3.26
CA ILE A 205 -11.68 -11.88 4.36
C ILE A 205 -10.67 -10.93 5.03
N GLU A 206 -9.44 -11.38 5.26
CA GLU A 206 -8.38 -10.55 5.83
C GLU A 206 -8.13 -9.30 4.98
N GLU A 207 -8.07 -9.43 3.65
CA GLU A 207 -7.94 -8.29 2.74
C GLU A 207 -9.12 -7.30 2.85
N VAL A 208 -10.35 -7.84 2.99
CA VAL A 208 -11.55 -7.01 3.16
C VAL A 208 -11.53 -6.28 4.50
N VAL A 209 -11.15 -6.95 5.59
CA VAL A 209 -11.02 -6.33 6.93
C VAL A 209 -10.00 -5.19 6.90
N HIS A 210 -8.82 -5.41 6.30
CA HIS A 210 -7.83 -4.35 6.14
C HIS A 210 -8.37 -3.17 5.33
N SER A 211 -9.15 -3.44 4.28
CA SER A 211 -9.76 -2.39 3.46
C SER A 211 -10.80 -1.58 4.24
N ILE A 212 -11.62 -2.23 5.07
CA ILE A 212 -12.59 -1.60 5.98
C ILE A 212 -11.86 -0.66 6.94
N GLU A 213 -10.82 -1.14 7.62
CA GLU A 213 -10.08 -0.38 8.63
C GLU A 213 -9.42 0.87 8.02
N ARG A 214 -8.77 0.72 6.86
CA ARG A 214 -8.14 1.85 6.14
C ARG A 214 -9.17 2.89 5.73
N ALA A 215 -10.28 2.47 5.11
CA ALA A 215 -11.34 3.38 4.70
C ALA A 215 -11.97 4.10 5.90
N SER A 216 -12.29 3.39 6.98
CA SER A 216 -12.85 3.98 8.19
C SER A 216 -11.90 4.98 8.84
N THR A 217 -10.59 4.69 8.84
CA THR A 217 -9.56 5.59 9.38
C THR A 217 -9.47 6.86 8.54
N ALA A 218 -9.39 6.74 7.21
CA ALA A 218 -9.31 7.88 6.31
C ALA A 218 -10.57 8.76 6.35
N ILE A 219 -11.76 8.16 6.45
CA ILE A 219 -13.02 8.89 6.63
C ILE A 219 -12.98 9.69 7.95
N SER A 220 -12.56 9.06 9.05
CA SER A 220 -12.46 9.73 10.36
C SER A 220 -11.45 10.87 10.36
N GLU A 221 -10.32 10.69 9.66
CA GLU A 221 -9.31 11.73 9.48
C GLU A 221 -9.86 12.91 8.67
N LEU A 222 -10.49 12.64 7.52
CA LEU A 222 -11.13 13.68 6.71
C LEU A 222 -12.18 14.46 7.50
N GLU A 223 -13.03 13.77 8.26
CA GLU A 223 -14.02 14.39 9.15
C GLU A 223 -13.36 15.34 10.16
N SER A 224 -12.31 14.87 10.83
CA SER A 224 -11.57 15.68 11.81
C SER A 224 -10.91 16.91 11.17
N GLN A 225 -10.34 16.77 9.97
CA GLN A 225 -9.72 17.89 9.25
C GLN A 225 -10.76 18.92 8.81
N ILE A 226 -11.89 18.48 8.25
CA ILE A 226 -13.00 19.37 7.88
C ILE A 226 -13.49 20.14 9.12
N GLU A 227 -13.74 19.47 10.24
CA GLU A 227 -14.19 20.13 11.47
C GLU A 227 -13.17 21.16 11.98
N GLN A 228 -11.88 20.83 11.92
CA GLN A 228 -10.82 21.77 12.29
C GLN A 228 -10.80 23.00 11.40
N VAL A 229 -10.80 22.81 10.09
CA VAL A 229 -10.70 23.89 9.11
C VAL A 229 -11.93 24.79 9.14
N GLN A 230 -13.11 24.23 9.39
CA GLN A 230 -14.34 25.00 9.62
C GLN A 230 -14.30 25.81 10.92
N ARG A 231 -13.70 25.28 12.00
CA ARG A 231 -13.49 26.04 13.25
C ARG A 231 -12.56 27.24 13.06
N GLU A 232 -11.64 27.15 12.11
CA GLU A 232 -10.75 28.24 11.72
C GLU A 232 -11.42 29.24 10.76
N GLY A 233 -12.64 28.96 10.32
CA GLY A 233 -13.47 29.87 9.51
C GLY A 233 -13.37 29.65 8.00
N TYR A 234 -12.65 28.63 7.55
CA TYR A 234 -12.51 28.35 6.12
C TYR A 234 -13.67 27.50 5.57
N GLU A 235 -14.09 27.79 4.34
CA GLU A 235 -15.06 26.99 3.61
C GLU A 235 -14.39 25.86 2.80
N VAL A 236 -14.86 24.63 3.01
CA VAL A 236 -14.34 23.38 2.41
C VAL A 236 -15.43 22.53 1.75
N SER A 237 -16.33 23.17 0.99
CA SER A 237 -17.51 22.54 0.37
C SER A 237 -17.19 21.33 -0.52
N GLU A 238 -16.06 21.34 -1.23
CA GLU A 238 -15.59 20.19 -2.02
C GLU A 238 -15.09 19.03 -1.16
N GLY A 239 -14.34 19.31 -0.09
CA GLY A 239 -13.93 18.30 0.89
C GLY A 239 -15.13 17.63 1.57
N GLU A 240 -16.17 18.39 1.91
CA GLU A 240 -17.43 17.85 2.43
C GLU A 240 -18.14 16.94 1.41
N GLN A 241 -18.08 17.27 0.12
CA GLN A 241 -18.63 16.42 -0.93
C GLN A 241 -17.87 15.08 -1.00
N GLN A 242 -16.53 15.12 -0.99
CA GLN A 242 -15.72 13.90 -0.97
C GLN A 242 -16.01 13.04 0.27
N LEU A 243 -16.21 13.66 1.44
CA LEU A 243 -16.60 12.95 2.65
C LEU A 243 -17.98 12.27 2.51
N ARG A 244 -18.97 12.94 1.91
CA ARG A 244 -20.29 12.34 1.64
C ARG A 244 -20.18 11.14 0.70
N ASP A 245 -19.45 11.30 -0.40
CA ASP A 245 -19.20 10.23 -1.37
C ASP A 245 -18.47 9.05 -0.70
N ALA A 246 -17.45 9.31 0.12
CA ALA A 246 -16.69 8.29 0.84
C ALA A 246 -17.58 7.48 1.80
N ARG A 247 -18.45 8.15 2.56
CA ARG A 247 -19.42 7.49 3.46
C ARG A 247 -20.43 6.64 2.68
N GLU A 248 -20.96 7.13 1.55
CA GLU A 248 -21.86 6.37 0.70
C GLU A 248 -21.19 5.09 0.17
N GLN A 249 -19.96 5.19 -0.35
CA GLN A 249 -19.20 4.03 -0.82
C GLN A 249 -18.89 3.04 0.31
N TYR A 250 -18.58 3.54 1.51
CA TYR A 250 -18.32 2.71 2.69
C TYR A 250 -19.57 1.90 3.09
N ASP A 251 -20.73 2.56 3.13
CA ASP A 251 -22.02 1.94 3.45
C ASP A 251 -22.45 0.90 2.38
N ASP A 252 -22.10 1.13 1.12
CA ASP A 252 -22.34 0.19 0.02
C ASP A 252 -21.40 -1.03 0.02
N GLY A 253 -20.33 -0.99 0.82
CA GLY A 253 -19.30 -2.03 0.91
C GLY A 253 -18.16 -1.87 -0.09
N ASN A 254 -18.08 -0.73 -0.79
CA ASN A 254 -17.02 -0.40 -1.74
C ASN A 254 -15.84 0.28 -1.03
N TYR A 255 -15.21 -0.42 -0.09
CA TYR A 255 -14.21 0.16 0.82
C TYR A 255 -13.00 0.76 0.11
N LYS A 256 -12.59 0.21 -1.04
CA LYS A 256 -11.49 0.77 -1.83
C LYS A 256 -11.83 2.15 -2.40
N ASP A 257 -13.04 2.29 -2.95
CA ASP A 257 -13.51 3.56 -3.50
C ASP A 257 -13.77 4.57 -2.38
N ALA A 258 -14.27 4.11 -1.23
CA ALA A 258 -14.41 4.92 -0.03
C ALA A 258 -13.08 5.50 0.45
N LEU A 259 -12.02 4.67 0.48
CA LEU A 259 -10.67 5.10 0.82
C LEU A 259 -10.14 6.14 -0.17
N GLU A 260 -10.25 5.88 -1.48
CA GLU A 260 -9.79 6.82 -2.53
C GLU A 260 -10.50 8.18 -2.41
N LYS A 261 -11.82 8.18 -2.17
CA LYS A 261 -12.61 9.40 -1.95
C LYS A 261 -12.19 10.15 -0.69
N ALA A 262 -11.96 9.44 0.42
CA ALA A 262 -11.52 10.05 1.66
C ALA A 262 -10.12 10.68 1.53
N GLU A 263 -9.17 9.96 0.91
CA GLU A 263 -7.82 10.48 0.65
C GLU A 263 -7.84 11.71 -0.28
N ALA A 264 -8.63 11.67 -1.36
CA ALA A 264 -8.81 12.83 -2.24
C ALA A 264 -9.43 14.03 -1.49
N GLY A 265 -10.38 13.78 -0.59
CA GLY A 265 -10.94 14.82 0.26
C GLY A 265 -9.92 15.45 1.20
N ILE A 266 -9.00 14.65 1.76
CA ILE A 266 -7.91 15.14 2.62
C ILE A 266 -7.00 16.09 1.84
N ASP A 267 -6.61 15.72 0.62
CA ASP A 267 -5.77 16.55 -0.24
C ASP A 267 -6.47 17.87 -0.60
N VAL A 268 -7.76 17.84 -0.94
CA VAL A 268 -8.56 19.04 -1.24
C VAL A 268 -8.62 19.98 -0.03
N VAL A 269 -8.85 19.45 1.17
CA VAL A 269 -8.90 20.26 2.40
C VAL A 269 -7.54 20.87 2.71
N ALA A 270 -6.46 20.11 2.55
CA ALA A 270 -5.10 20.58 2.79
C ALA A 270 -4.69 21.70 1.81
N ASP A 271 -4.97 21.52 0.51
CA ASP A 271 -4.67 22.52 -0.52
C ASP A 271 -5.47 23.81 -0.31
N ARG A 272 -6.74 23.69 0.10
CA ARG A 272 -7.58 24.84 0.43
C ARG A 272 -6.99 25.68 1.56
N VAL A 273 -6.55 25.04 2.65
CA VAL A 273 -5.91 25.72 3.79
C VAL A 273 -4.59 26.36 3.39
N TYR A 274 -3.79 25.65 2.59
CA TYR A 274 -2.52 26.16 2.10
C TYR A 274 -2.70 27.43 1.25
N THR A 275 -3.63 27.40 0.31
CA THR A 275 -3.95 28.54 -0.56
C THR A 275 -4.52 29.71 0.23
N ALA A 276 -5.43 29.46 1.19
CA ALA A 276 -5.94 30.50 2.08
C ALA A 276 -4.81 31.17 2.87
N LYS A 277 -3.91 30.38 3.47
CA LYS A 277 -2.79 30.94 4.23
C LYS A 277 -1.87 31.81 3.36
N ASN A 278 -1.51 31.34 2.17
CA ASN A 278 -0.67 32.12 1.25
C ASN A 278 -1.36 33.41 0.80
N ALA A 279 -2.66 33.35 0.49
CA ALA A 279 -3.44 34.53 0.16
C ALA A 279 -3.40 35.55 1.30
N ARG A 280 -3.60 35.10 2.55
CA ARG A 280 -3.54 35.98 3.72
C ARG A 280 -2.17 36.59 3.92
N ASP A 281 -1.11 35.79 3.87
CA ASP A 281 0.27 36.25 4.01
C ASP A 281 0.64 37.27 2.91
N ALA A 282 0.18 37.04 1.67
CA ALA A 282 0.38 37.96 0.55
C ALA A 282 -0.35 39.29 0.76
N ILE A 283 -1.64 39.25 1.13
CA ILE A 283 -2.46 40.43 1.44
C ILE A 283 -1.83 41.25 2.56
N ASP A 284 -1.47 40.62 3.68
CA ASP A 284 -0.90 41.31 4.84
C ASP A 284 0.44 41.97 4.46
N LYS A 285 1.30 41.27 3.71
CA LYS A 285 2.58 41.80 3.24
C LYS A 285 2.40 43.04 2.35
N VAL A 286 1.56 42.97 1.32
CA VAL A 286 1.38 44.12 0.42
C VAL A 286 0.67 45.28 1.13
N ASN A 287 -0.26 44.99 2.05
CA ASN A 287 -0.94 46.02 2.84
C ASN A 287 0.05 46.77 3.74
N ASP A 288 0.96 46.07 4.41
CA ASP A 288 2.03 46.68 5.20
C ASP A 288 2.91 47.61 4.35
N GLN A 289 3.28 47.17 3.13
CA GLN A 289 4.06 47.99 2.20
C GLN A 289 3.28 49.23 1.74
N VAL A 290 2.01 49.07 1.34
CA VAL A 290 1.08 50.15 0.95
C VAL A 290 0.84 51.17 2.08
N GLN A 291 0.91 50.76 3.35
CA GLN A 291 0.78 51.65 4.51
C GLN A 291 2.08 52.38 4.85
N SER A 292 3.22 51.78 4.54
CA SER A 292 4.54 52.32 4.89
C SER A 292 5.15 53.24 3.84
N THR A 293 4.68 53.16 2.60
CA THR A 293 5.18 53.97 1.48
C THR A 293 4.64 55.41 1.54
N GLU A 294 5.47 56.37 1.15
CA GLU A 294 5.09 57.80 1.08
C GLU A 294 4.51 58.17 -0.30
N TYR A 295 4.60 57.27 -1.27
CA TYR A 295 4.17 57.47 -2.66
C TYR A 295 2.65 57.29 -2.85
N ASP A 296 2.07 57.86 -3.92
CA ASP A 296 0.69 57.51 -4.29
C ASP A 296 0.60 56.07 -4.80
N VAL A 297 0.02 55.24 -3.95
CA VAL A 297 -0.24 53.82 -4.21
C VAL A 297 -1.74 53.56 -4.26
N SER A 298 -2.49 54.47 -4.86
CA SER A 298 -3.94 54.40 -4.99
C SER A 298 -4.42 53.12 -5.71
N THR A 299 -3.77 52.75 -6.82
CA THR A 299 -4.04 51.51 -7.58
C THR A 299 -3.76 50.26 -6.75
N ALA A 300 -2.54 50.09 -6.24
CA ALA A 300 -2.20 48.98 -5.33
C ALA A 300 -3.17 48.88 -4.14
N ARG A 301 -3.56 50.01 -3.54
CA ARG A 301 -4.51 50.04 -2.41
C ARG A 301 -5.92 49.60 -2.81
N GLU A 302 -6.36 49.86 -4.04
CA GLU A 302 -7.61 49.31 -4.56
C GLU A 302 -7.50 47.79 -4.74
N LEU A 303 -6.41 47.31 -5.35
CA LEU A 303 -6.15 45.87 -5.51
C LEU A 303 -6.08 45.12 -4.18
N VAL A 304 -5.49 45.71 -3.13
CA VAL A 304 -5.50 45.12 -1.78
C VAL A 304 -6.91 44.95 -1.24
N ARG A 305 -7.80 45.94 -1.43
CA ARG A 305 -9.21 45.84 -0.99
C ARG A 305 -9.96 44.77 -1.78
N ASP A 306 -9.69 44.67 -3.08
CA ASP A 306 -10.28 43.63 -3.92
C ASP A 306 -9.81 42.24 -3.49
N ALA A 307 -8.52 42.08 -3.15
CA ALA A 307 -7.96 40.85 -2.61
C ALA A 307 -8.58 40.49 -1.24
N GLU A 308 -8.76 41.46 -0.34
CA GLU A 308 -9.48 41.27 0.92
C GLU A 308 -10.93 40.83 0.70
N SER A 309 -11.64 41.47 -0.23
CA SER A 309 -13.02 41.11 -0.57
C SER A 309 -13.12 39.69 -1.14
N ALA A 310 -12.19 39.29 -2.01
CA ALA A 310 -12.12 37.93 -2.54
C ALA A 310 -11.82 36.92 -1.42
N TYR A 311 -10.92 37.27 -0.50
CA TYR A 311 -10.61 36.42 0.66
C TYR A 311 -11.84 36.20 1.56
N GLU A 312 -12.58 37.27 1.87
CA GLU A 312 -13.83 37.21 2.66
C GLU A 312 -14.93 36.42 1.95
N ALA A 313 -14.93 36.40 0.61
CA ALA A 313 -15.81 35.58 -0.21
C ALA A 313 -15.36 34.10 -0.32
N ASN A 314 -14.29 33.71 0.37
CA ASN A 314 -13.63 32.40 0.26
C ASN A 314 -13.08 32.11 -1.15
N GLU A 315 -12.74 33.13 -1.94
CA GLU A 315 -12.15 32.99 -3.28
C GLU A 315 -10.62 33.09 -3.17
N TYR A 316 -10.00 32.18 -2.40
CA TYR A 316 -8.60 32.31 -1.99
C TYR A 316 -7.58 32.36 -3.14
N GLU A 317 -7.81 31.65 -4.24
CA GLU A 317 -6.94 31.72 -5.42
C GLU A 317 -6.99 33.12 -6.08
N ASP A 318 -8.19 33.69 -6.19
CA ASP A 318 -8.38 35.03 -6.73
C ASP A 318 -7.82 36.10 -5.78
N ALA A 319 -7.97 35.90 -4.48
CA ALA A 319 -7.37 36.75 -3.45
C ALA A 319 -5.83 36.76 -3.54
N LEU A 320 -5.20 35.58 -3.64
CA LEU A 320 -3.74 35.46 -3.80
C LEU A 320 -3.26 36.16 -5.07
N ARG A 321 -3.87 35.84 -6.21
CA ARG A 321 -3.52 36.44 -7.51
C ARG A 321 -3.68 37.97 -7.50
N THR A 322 -4.73 38.48 -6.87
CA THR A 322 -4.98 39.92 -6.77
C THR A 322 -3.97 40.62 -5.85
N ALA A 323 -3.58 39.98 -4.74
CA ALA A 323 -2.53 40.48 -3.85
C ALA A 323 -1.16 40.50 -4.53
N GLU A 324 -0.84 39.52 -5.37
CA GLU A 324 0.39 39.50 -6.17
C GLU A 324 0.42 40.64 -7.19
N LEU A 325 -0.70 40.91 -7.88
CA LEU A 325 -0.82 42.07 -8.78
C LEU A 325 -0.67 43.40 -8.02
N ALA A 326 -1.22 43.51 -6.81
CA ALA A 326 -1.02 44.69 -5.96
C ALA A 326 0.46 44.89 -5.60
N ALA A 327 1.19 43.80 -5.36
CA ALA A 327 2.61 43.86 -5.04
C ALA A 327 3.45 44.26 -6.27
N GLU A 328 3.11 43.78 -7.46
CA GLU A 328 3.75 44.16 -8.73
C GLU A 328 3.54 45.65 -9.04
N ASP A 329 2.30 46.16 -8.93
CA ASP A 329 1.96 47.58 -9.13
C ASP A 329 2.72 48.50 -8.15
N LEU A 330 2.85 48.05 -6.90
CA LEU A 330 3.61 48.75 -5.86
C LEU A 330 5.11 48.77 -6.16
N GLU A 331 5.68 47.66 -6.62
CA GLU A 331 7.09 47.57 -7.02
C GLU A 331 7.38 48.52 -8.19
N GLU A 332 6.55 48.49 -9.24
CA GLU A 332 6.68 49.39 -10.39
C GLU A 332 6.58 50.87 -9.98
N THR A 333 5.65 51.21 -9.09
CA THR A 333 5.47 52.58 -8.58
C THR A 333 6.70 53.05 -7.80
N ASN A 334 7.23 52.22 -6.90
CA ASN A 334 8.43 52.53 -6.13
C ASN A 334 9.65 52.72 -7.03
N GLU A 335 9.87 51.81 -8.00
CA GLU A 335 10.99 51.91 -8.95
C GLU A 335 10.92 53.19 -9.80
N LEU A 336 9.71 53.56 -10.24
CA LEU A 336 9.49 54.77 -11.02
C LEU A 336 9.73 56.03 -10.20
N ALA A 337 9.29 56.06 -8.94
CA ALA A 337 9.53 57.15 -8.02
C ALA A 337 11.03 57.31 -7.71
N GLU A 338 11.72 56.23 -7.35
CA GLU A 338 13.17 56.24 -7.12
C GLU A 338 13.94 56.74 -8.35
N SER A 339 13.55 56.28 -9.54
CA SER A 339 14.14 56.72 -10.81
C SER A 339 13.91 58.19 -11.10
N ALA A 340 12.69 58.68 -10.88
CA ALA A 340 12.34 60.09 -11.04
C ALA A 340 13.14 60.97 -10.09
N TRP A 341 13.24 60.59 -8.81
CA TRP A 341 14.01 61.31 -7.81
C TRP A 341 15.50 61.35 -8.16
N ALA A 342 16.09 60.22 -8.52
CA ALA A 342 17.48 60.15 -8.94
C ALA A 342 17.76 61.03 -10.18
N ALA A 343 16.80 61.12 -11.11
CA ALA A 343 16.91 61.99 -12.27
C ALA A 343 16.85 63.48 -11.88
N ILE A 344 15.99 63.84 -10.92
CA ILE A 344 15.94 65.20 -10.34
C ILE A 344 17.28 65.54 -9.69
N GLU A 345 17.79 64.70 -8.78
CA GLU A 345 19.08 64.93 -8.11
C GLU A 345 20.23 65.09 -9.11
N ALA A 346 20.28 64.19 -10.11
CA ALA A 346 21.29 64.28 -11.16
C ALA A 346 21.18 65.55 -12.02
N ALA A 347 19.96 66.08 -12.22
CA ALA A 347 19.76 67.36 -12.88
C ALA A 347 20.22 68.51 -11.97
N GLU A 348 19.88 68.50 -10.68
CA GLU A 348 20.29 69.51 -9.70
C GLU A 348 21.81 69.60 -9.52
N GLU A 349 22.50 68.47 -9.49
CA GLU A 349 23.96 68.42 -9.40
C GLU A 349 24.66 69.06 -10.60
N LEU A 350 23.98 69.12 -11.76
CA LEU A 350 24.51 69.82 -12.93
C LEU A 350 24.47 71.33 -12.75
N ASP A 351 23.78 71.93 -11.78
CA ASP A 351 23.84 73.38 -11.54
C ASP A 351 25.23 73.81 -11.03
N THR A 352 26.20 73.85 -11.96
CA THR A 352 27.58 74.21 -11.65
C THR A 352 27.69 75.71 -11.37
N ARG A 353 28.75 76.08 -10.63
CA ARG A 353 29.10 77.49 -10.31
C ARG A 353 29.39 78.37 -11.53
N HIS A 354 29.38 77.84 -12.75
CA HIS A 354 29.63 78.62 -13.96
C HIS A 354 28.35 79.33 -14.41
N THR A 355 28.13 80.54 -13.89
CA THR A 355 26.96 81.39 -14.16
C THR A 355 26.60 81.53 -15.64
N GLY A 356 27.59 81.49 -16.54
CA GLY A 356 27.37 81.52 -17.99
C GLY A 356 26.66 80.28 -18.54
N ILE A 357 26.99 79.08 -18.04
CA ILE A 357 26.35 77.82 -18.48
C ILE A 357 24.91 77.79 -18.00
N ARG A 358 24.69 78.10 -16.73
CA ARG A 358 23.35 78.17 -16.14
C ARG A 358 22.45 79.15 -16.89
N TYR A 359 22.93 80.37 -17.16
CA TYR A 359 22.14 81.34 -17.92
C TYR A 359 21.78 80.81 -19.33
N ALA A 360 22.73 80.15 -20.01
CA ALA A 360 22.45 79.54 -21.31
C ALA A 360 21.44 78.38 -21.20
N ALA A 361 21.59 77.50 -20.21
CA ALA A 361 20.68 76.39 -19.93
C ALA A 361 19.25 76.87 -19.61
N ASP A 362 19.12 77.96 -18.84
CA ASP A 362 17.82 78.58 -18.54
C ASP A 362 17.12 79.12 -19.80
N GLN A 363 17.87 79.58 -20.81
CA GLN A 363 17.27 79.94 -22.11
C GLN A 363 16.71 78.73 -22.88
N PHE A 364 17.12 77.52 -22.52
CA PHE A 364 16.60 76.25 -23.02
C PHE A 364 15.57 75.61 -22.07
N GLY A 365 15.11 76.33 -21.04
CA GLY A 365 14.06 75.87 -20.14
C GLY A 365 14.54 74.97 -19.01
N TYR A 366 15.84 74.98 -18.66
CA TYR A 366 16.38 74.17 -17.57
C TYR A 366 15.60 74.35 -16.26
N THR A 367 15.53 75.57 -15.72
CA THR A 367 14.83 75.85 -14.46
C THR A 367 13.34 75.47 -14.54
N GLU A 368 12.65 75.81 -15.63
CA GLU A 368 11.23 75.49 -15.82
C GLU A 368 10.97 73.97 -15.82
N ARG A 369 11.82 73.20 -16.50
CA ARG A 369 11.72 71.73 -16.56
C ARG A 369 12.07 71.08 -15.23
N LEU A 370 13.05 71.60 -14.50
CA LEU A 370 13.39 71.10 -13.17
C LEU A 370 12.27 71.40 -12.16
N GLU A 371 11.70 72.61 -12.19
CA GLU A 371 10.52 72.95 -11.37
C GLU A 371 9.29 72.11 -11.76
N ALA A 372 9.12 71.79 -13.05
CA ALA A 372 8.09 70.87 -13.51
C ALA A 372 8.34 69.44 -13.06
N ALA A 373 9.60 68.99 -12.99
CA ALA A 373 9.96 67.68 -12.49
C ALA A 373 9.62 67.53 -11.00
N HIS A 374 9.98 68.53 -10.18
CA HIS A 374 9.59 68.59 -8.77
C HIS A 374 8.09 68.62 -8.58
N ARG A 375 7.36 69.49 -9.30
CA ARG A 375 5.89 69.53 -9.23
C ARG A 375 5.25 68.21 -9.61
N ALA A 376 5.69 67.60 -10.72
CA ALA A 376 5.18 66.30 -11.13
C ALA A 376 5.54 65.20 -10.14
N TYR A 377 6.67 65.30 -9.43
CA TYR A 377 7.01 64.35 -8.36
C TYR A 377 6.10 64.53 -7.14
N ASP A 378 5.88 65.78 -6.72
CA ASP A 378 4.99 66.14 -5.60
C ASP A 378 3.51 65.83 -5.90
N ASP A 379 3.13 65.81 -7.17
CA ASP A 379 1.80 65.44 -7.68
C ASP A 379 1.71 63.92 -7.99
N ASP A 380 2.71 63.12 -7.59
CA ASP A 380 2.81 61.67 -7.79
C ASP A 380 2.78 61.21 -9.27
N GLU A 381 3.03 62.11 -10.22
CA GLU A 381 3.18 61.83 -11.64
C GLU A 381 4.63 61.43 -11.98
N TYR A 382 5.16 60.38 -11.35
CA TYR A 382 6.59 60.00 -11.44
C TYR A 382 7.09 59.82 -12.87
N GLY A 383 6.26 59.27 -13.77
CA GLY A 383 6.61 59.18 -15.20
C GLY A 383 6.77 60.54 -15.88
N ALA A 384 5.97 61.55 -15.53
CA ALA A 384 6.11 62.91 -16.02
C ALA A 384 7.29 63.64 -15.36
N SER A 385 7.53 63.36 -14.08
CA SER A 385 8.68 63.85 -13.32
C SER A 385 10.00 63.40 -13.94
N LEU A 386 10.16 62.10 -14.18
CA LEU A 386 11.35 61.50 -14.81
C LEU A 386 11.64 62.15 -16.17
N ARG A 387 10.62 62.22 -17.06
CA ARG A 387 10.76 62.87 -18.37
C ARG A 387 11.16 64.34 -18.27
N SER A 388 10.61 65.08 -17.30
CA SER A 388 10.93 66.50 -17.08
C SER A 388 12.35 66.69 -16.57
N ALA A 389 12.81 65.85 -15.63
CA ALA A 389 14.16 65.87 -15.08
C ALA A 389 15.22 65.54 -16.15
N GLU A 390 14.98 64.52 -16.97
CA GLU A 390 15.84 64.20 -18.12
C GLU A 390 15.87 65.35 -19.13
N GLY A 391 14.72 65.99 -19.39
CA GLY A 391 14.63 67.18 -20.22
C GLY A 391 15.41 68.37 -19.67
N ALA A 392 15.45 68.55 -18.34
CA ALA A 392 16.29 69.55 -17.69
C ALA A 392 17.77 69.24 -17.89
N LYS A 393 18.20 68.00 -17.64
CA LYS A 393 19.58 67.54 -17.89
C LYS A 393 20.03 67.79 -19.33
N GLN A 394 19.19 67.50 -20.32
CA GLN A 394 19.49 67.79 -21.73
C GLN A 394 19.60 69.30 -22.03
N ALA A 395 18.72 70.12 -21.44
CA ALA A 395 18.79 71.59 -21.56
C ALA A 395 20.10 72.13 -20.97
N TYR A 396 20.53 71.58 -19.83
CA TYR A 396 21.81 71.92 -19.22
C TYR A 396 22.99 71.58 -20.12
N GLN A 397 23.07 70.34 -20.61
CA GLN A 397 24.14 69.87 -21.50
C GLN A 397 24.21 70.70 -22.78
N THR A 398 23.06 71.13 -23.31
CA THR A 398 23.00 72.04 -24.47
C THR A 398 23.55 73.42 -24.14
N GLY A 399 23.18 73.98 -22.98
CA GLY A 399 23.73 75.23 -22.47
C GLY A 399 25.24 75.15 -22.25
N GLN A 400 25.72 74.03 -21.70
CA GLN A 400 27.13 73.75 -21.51
C GLN A 400 27.86 73.68 -22.85
N TRP A 401 27.34 72.92 -23.82
CA TRP A 401 27.94 72.83 -25.15
C TRP A 401 27.97 74.19 -25.86
N LEU A 402 26.98 75.06 -25.65
CA LEU A 402 27.00 76.39 -26.23
C LEU A 402 28.12 77.27 -25.63
N VAL A 403 28.35 77.17 -24.33
CA VAL A 403 29.37 77.94 -23.61
C VAL A 403 30.77 77.35 -23.84
N ASP A 404 30.93 76.05 -23.67
CA ASP A 404 32.20 75.32 -23.81
C ASP A 404 32.55 75.10 -25.28
N GLY A 405 31.60 74.69 -26.12
CA GLY A 405 31.77 74.50 -27.58
C GLY A 405 31.98 75.80 -28.36
N SER A 406 31.87 76.95 -27.70
CA SER A 406 32.45 78.21 -28.18
C SER A 406 33.99 78.23 -28.14
N ILE A 407 34.64 77.06 -28.29
CA ILE A 407 36.08 76.82 -28.45
C ILE A 407 36.72 77.58 -29.64
N GLY A 408 35.94 78.31 -30.46
CA GLY A 408 36.46 79.30 -31.41
C GLY A 408 36.37 80.78 -30.99
N GLY A 409 35.72 81.11 -29.87
CA GLY A 409 35.29 82.46 -29.51
C GLY A 409 35.60 82.86 -28.06
N THR A 410 36.82 82.58 -27.61
CA THR A 410 37.43 83.01 -26.34
C THR A 410 36.84 84.29 -25.77
N MET A 411 36.15 84.20 -24.61
CA MET A 411 35.67 85.26 -23.70
C MET A 411 34.85 86.42 -24.29
N SER A 412 34.85 86.61 -25.60
CA SER A 412 34.26 87.74 -26.29
C SER A 412 32.76 87.55 -26.37
N ALA A 413 32.27 86.31 -26.53
CA ALA A 413 30.84 86.02 -26.49
C ALA A 413 30.26 86.23 -25.10
N VAL A 414 30.92 85.80 -24.01
CA VAL A 414 30.42 85.99 -22.65
C VAL A 414 30.41 87.49 -22.25
N VAL A 415 31.45 88.23 -22.64
CA VAL A 415 31.51 89.70 -22.43
C VAL A 415 30.53 90.43 -23.37
N LEU A 416 30.36 90.03 -24.64
CA LEU A 416 29.35 90.61 -25.53
C LEU A 416 27.92 90.24 -25.11
N TYR A 417 27.68 89.07 -24.53
CA TYR A 417 26.35 88.66 -24.06
C TYR A 417 25.95 89.46 -22.82
N SER A 418 26.89 89.66 -21.88
CA SER A 418 26.68 90.49 -20.70
C SER A 418 26.56 91.99 -21.02
N VAL A 419 27.17 92.47 -22.12
CA VAL A 419 27.12 93.89 -22.53
C VAL A 419 26.02 94.18 -23.57
N ARG A 420 25.63 93.21 -24.41
CA ARG A 420 24.68 93.32 -25.55
C ARG A 420 23.83 92.05 -25.72
N PRO A 421 22.91 91.74 -24.79
CA PRO A 421 22.06 90.55 -24.85
C PRO A 421 21.14 90.51 -26.10
N ASP A 422 20.82 91.68 -26.66
CA ASP A 422 20.00 91.89 -27.86
C ASP A 422 20.59 91.25 -29.14
N LEU A 423 21.91 91.09 -29.21
CA LEU A 423 22.58 90.49 -30.38
C LEU A 423 22.46 88.95 -30.40
N PHE A 424 22.22 88.33 -29.25
CA PHE A 424 22.15 86.87 -29.11
C PHE A 424 20.72 86.31 -29.04
N GLU A 425 19.73 87.16 -28.78
CA GLU A 425 18.32 86.75 -28.82
C GLU A 425 17.93 86.14 -30.17
N ARG A 426 18.43 86.67 -31.30
CA ARG A 426 18.05 86.19 -32.64
C ARG A 426 18.56 84.78 -32.95
N PRO A 427 19.86 84.44 -32.74
CA PRO A 427 20.34 83.07 -32.86
C PRO A 427 19.66 82.11 -31.90
N ALA A 428 19.54 82.47 -30.61
CA ALA A 428 18.90 81.63 -29.60
C ALA A 428 17.43 81.33 -29.95
N ARG A 429 16.69 82.34 -30.45
CA ARG A 429 15.31 82.16 -30.91
C ARG A 429 15.21 81.25 -32.14
N ARG A 430 16.21 81.25 -33.04
CA ARG A 430 16.24 80.29 -34.17
C ARG A 430 16.50 78.86 -33.71
N VAL A 431 17.43 78.66 -32.79
CA VAL A 431 17.71 77.33 -32.22
C VAL A 431 16.52 76.83 -31.41
N ARG A 432 15.93 77.69 -30.57
CA ARG A 432 14.70 77.37 -29.82
C ARG A 432 13.55 76.98 -30.74
N ASN A 433 13.33 77.73 -31.83
CA ASN A 433 12.30 77.38 -32.81
C ASN A 433 12.62 76.06 -33.54
N ALA A 434 13.88 75.80 -33.88
CA ALA A 434 14.29 74.55 -34.52
C ALA A 434 14.13 73.33 -33.59
N ILE A 435 14.39 73.49 -32.29
CA ILE A 435 14.17 72.44 -31.27
C ILE A 435 12.67 72.23 -31.04
N SER A 436 11.88 73.30 -30.92
CA SER A 436 10.42 73.20 -30.76
C SER A 436 9.72 72.54 -31.95
N ASP A 437 10.24 72.74 -33.17
CA ASP A 437 9.77 72.07 -34.39
C ASP A 437 10.17 70.58 -34.45
N LEU A 438 11.13 70.14 -33.64
CA LEU A 438 11.55 68.73 -33.53
C LEU A 438 10.71 67.98 -32.48
N ASP A 439 10.48 68.58 -31.30
CA ASP A 439 9.64 67.98 -30.26
C ASP A 439 8.18 67.77 -30.73
N THR A 440 7.64 68.71 -31.51
CA THR A 440 6.28 68.60 -32.08
C THR A 440 6.14 67.55 -33.19
N ARG A 441 7.25 67.05 -33.74
CA ARG A 441 7.23 65.96 -34.74
C ARG A 441 7.42 64.57 -34.15
N GLY A 442 7.89 64.47 -32.91
CA GLY A 442 8.14 63.19 -32.23
C GLY A 442 6.94 62.62 -31.48
N SER A 443 5.82 63.36 -31.38
CA SER A 443 4.61 62.96 -30.63
C SER A 443 3.47 62.40 -31.48
N ASP A 444 3.67 62.25 -32.80
CA ASP A 444 2.66 61.76 -33.76
C ASP A 444 2.99 60.36 -34.34
N ASP A 445 4.04 59.69 -33.84
CA ASP A 445 4.37 58.26 -34.05
C ASP A 445 4.38 57.55 -32.69
#